data_AF-A0A9N8ZCY9-F1
#
_entry.id   AF-A0A9N8ZCY9-F1
#
_cell.length_a   1.000
_cell.length_b   1.000
_cell.length_c   1.000
_cell.angle_alpha   90.00
_cell.angle_beta   90.00
_cell.angle_gamma   90.00
#
_symmetry.space_group_name_H-M   'P 1'
#
loop_
_entity.id
_entity.type
_entity.pdbx_description
1 polymer ?
#
loop_
_entity_poly.entity_id
_entity_poly.type
_entity_poly.pdbx_seq_one_letter_code
_entity_poly.pdbx_strand_id
1 'polypeptide(L)'
;MTTLKVLATGPANGKLKIFFEEVTKNHQKFGPFDLLLCLDLFGENTEELDSLMSGDLSVPIMTYFMHGQHELPEAVKKHVESNQGELCHNLFYLGQQGSITTTHGIKIVFVSGIMESMMNNPPTQVDILLTYEWPKSITRFSKILTENIGGSEFVSLLAAKIKPRYHFAASEKIFFKREPYQNIPSPNLIGDSDDTQLQLGLPTWFVGFAEVNNESKGKWYYGFNLVPYIHLSPSTFMNPPQNMTECPYLKLNTGQKRGHKEIEEKNDFIFSSINEPANKRGRRNVQGPPPVNYVCNKCSVPGHWINECPEDKSKQNIKHPHTNYVCNKCNAKGTHFMINCPNYTCKLCGDKDHAPKNCPNPTALTNKKKNNNANNNSSSQCWFCITNPKTVKHLIISVGKEIYLSLARGSLIDTQNPDGLLVPGGGHALLVAVPHCSSFREIPIDEQVDLTAEIEKYKSALKKFFHAHGSGMVLYEVSFFGKKNQHSHMQVVPVPLDHDPNKIREVFVEEAENLNLNLLPISSTTSSLPVNYFKVDFSDGTSLIHEINPEAQFDVQFGRKTLSKLLGLSNRINWRECTLPEELEKKDAENFRQAFSPYDPMNQNNS
;
A
#
# COMPACT_ATOMS: atom_id res chain seq x y z
N MET A 1 13.67 -2.39 -14.87
CA MET A 1 12.23 -2.69 -14.68
C MET A 1 11.44 -1.41 -14.86
N THR A 2 10.31 -1.44 -15.58
CA THR A 2 9.47 -0.26 -15.82
C THR A 2 8.17 -0.30 -15.02
N THR A 3 7.71 0.89 -14.62
CA THR A 3 6.32 1.15 -14.20
C THR A 3 5.42 1.28 -15.42
N LEU A 4 4.16 0.86 -15.31
CA LEU A 4 3.15 1.02 -16.36
C LEU A 4 2.14 2.10 -15.96
N LYS A 5 1.73 2.96 -16.89
CA LYS A 5 0.61 3.90 -16.72
C LYS A 5 -0.68 3.21 -17.15
N VAL A 6 -1.56 2.90 -16.21
CA VAL A 6 -2.86 2.26 -16.45
C VAL A 6 -3.98 3.28 -16.30
N LEU A 7 -4.94 3.27 -17.23
CA LEU A 7 -6.18 4.03 -17.16
C LEU A 7 -7.35 3.06 -16.95
N ALA A 8 -8.10 3.20 -15.86
CA ALA A 8 -9.35 2.47 -15.64
C ALA A 8 -10.55 3.42 -15.79
N THR A 9 -11.65 2.93 -16.36
CA THR A 9 -12.83 3.73 -16.72
C THR A 9 -14.14 3.02 -16.42
N GLY A 10 -15.14 3.79 -15.98
CA GLY A 10 -16.52 3.35 -15.79
C GLY A 10 -17.28 3.09 -17.10
N PRO A 11 -18.61 2.96 -17.03
CA PRO A 11 -19.43 2.64 -18.19
C PRO A 11 -19.35 3.71 -19.28
N ALA A 12 -19.03 3.31 -20.50
CA ALA A 12 -19.25 4.11 -21.70
C ALA A 12 -20.71 4.02 -22.18
N ASN A 13 -21.41 2.92 -21.86
CA ASN A 13 -22.84 2.72 -22.15
C ASN A 13 -23.18 3.00 -23.63
N GLY A 14 -22.30 2.54 -24.54
CA GLY A 14 -22.44 2.63 -26.00
C GLY A 14 -22.15 4.01 -26.60
N LYS A 15 -21.73 5.00 -25.80
CA LYS A 15 -21.30 6.33 -26.25
C LYS A 15 -19.85 6.31 -26.75
N LEU A 16 -19.54 5.40 -27.67
CA LEU A 16 -18.19 5.00 -28.07
C LEU A 16 -17.33 6.16 -28.57
N LYS A 17 -17.89 7.02 -29.43
CA LYS A 17 -17.19 8.16 -30.02
C LYS A 17 -16.75 9.15 -28.94
N ILE A 18 -17.68 9.60 -28.10
CA ILE A 18 -17.39 10.52 -26.98
C ILE A 18 -16.38 9.88 -26.02
N PHE A 19 -16.53 8.59 -25.73
CA PHE A 19 -15.59 7.85 -24.89
C PHE A 19 -14.17 7.85 -25.46
N PHE A 20 -13.97 7.45 -26.73
CA PHE A 20 -12.63 7.39 -27.33
C PHE A 20 -12.03 8.77 -27.61
N GLU A 21 -12.83 9.80 -27.90
CA GLU A 21 -12.38 11.20 -27.95
C GLU A 21 -11.84 11.68 -26.60
N GLU A 22 -12.57 11.43 -25.50
CA GLU A 22 -12.12 11.82 -24.15
C GLU A 22 -10.94 10.97 -23.65
N VAL A 23 -10.90 9.68 -23.97
CA VAL A 23 -9.73 8.81 -23.73
C VAL A 23 -8.50 9.36 -24.46
N THR A 24 -8.65 9.80 -25.72
CA THR A 24 -7.56 10.42 -26.50
C THR A 24 -7.05 11.69 -25.83
N LYS A 25 -7.95 12.59 -25.40
CA LYS A 25 -7.59 13.82 -24.65
C LYS A 25 -6.86 13.49 -23.35
N ASN A 26 -7.35 12.52 -22.59
CA ASN A 26 -6.69 12.05 -21.37
C ASN A 26 -5.31 11.45 -21.66
N HIS A 27 -5.16 10.65 -22.72
CA HIS A 27 -3.87 10.07 -23.12
C HIS A 27 -2.85 11.13 -23.51
N GLN A 28 -3.26 12.16 -24.26
CA GLN A 28 -2.40 13.29 -24.62
C GLN A 28 -2.00 14.14 -23.40
N LYS A 29 -2.94 14.36 -22.46
CA LYS A 29 -2.72 15.22 -21.28
C LYS A 29 -1.92 14.54 -20.15
N PHE A 30 -2.15 13.24 -19.94
CA PHE A 30 -1.71 12.52 -18.75
C PHE A 30 -0.81 11.29 -19.05
N GLY A 31 -0.82 10.82 -20.31
CA GLY A 31 -0.17 9.60 -20.75
C GLY A 31 1.33 9.75 -21.09
N PRO A 32 1.83 9.02 -22.09
CA PRO A 32 1.13 7.92 -22.76
C PRO A 32 0.73 6.84 -21.74
N PHE A 33 -0.48 6.31 -21.85
CA PHE A 33 -0.93 5.15 -21.07
C PHE A 33 -0.62 3.86 -21.83
N ASP A 34 -0.14 2.85 -21.11
CA ASP A 34 0.19 1.53 -21.67
C ASP A 34 -1.05 0.61 -21.78
N LEU A 35 -2.10 0.92 -21.02
CA LEU A 35 -3.26 0.05 -20.86
C LEU A 35 -4.54 0.83 -20.50
N LEU A 36 -5.65 0.53 -21.17
CA LEU A 36 -7.00 0.98 -20.82
C LEU A 36 -7.87 -0.20 -20.37
N LEU A 37 -8.60 -0.02 -19.27
CA LEU A 37 -9.57 -0.97 -18.71
C LEU A 37 -10.95 -0.32 -18.67
N CYS A 38 -11.92 -0.83 -19.44
CA CYS A 38 -13.29 -0.30 -19.50
C CYS A 38 -14.28 -1.29 -18.89
N LEU A 39 -15.00 -0.86 -17.84
CA LEU A 39 -15.85 -1.76 -17.05
C LEU A 39 -17.21 -2.07 -17.68
N ASP A 40 -17.67 -1.26 -18.64
CA ASP A 40 -18.86 -1.54 -19.45
C ASP A 40 -18.83 -0.68 -20.74
N LEU A 41 -18.51 -1.29 -21.88
CA LEU A 41 -18.34 -0.53 -23.12
C LEU A 41 -19.66 -0.21 -23.83
N PHE A 42 -20.57 -1.18 -23.94
CA PHE A 42 -21.75 -1.09 -24.81
C PHE A 42 -23.05 -0.74 -24.09
N GLY A 43 -23.29 -1.23 -22.86
CA GLY A 43 -24.59 -1.07 -22.20
C GLY A 43 -25.77 -1.48 -23.11
N GLU A 44 -26.77 -0.61 -23.26
CA GLU A 44 -27.91 -0.83 -24.19
C GLU A 44 -27.70 -0.25 -25.60
N ASN A 45 -26.84 0.77 -25.76
CA ASN A 45 -26.72 1.51 -27.02
C ASN A 45 -25.78 0.80 -28.00
N THR A 46 -26.29 0.54 -29.21
CA THR A 46 -25.56 -0.12 -30.31
C THR A 46 -25.43 0.74 -31.58
N GLU A 47 -25.89 2.01 -31.55
CA GLU A 47 -25.91 2.92 -32.71
C GLU A 47 -24.53 3.13 -33.35
N GLU A 48 -23.47 3.18 -32.54
CA GLU A 48 -22.09 3.43 -33.01
C GLU A 48 -21.29 2.14 -33.28
N LEU A 49 -21.91 0.96 -33.18
CA LEU A 49 -21.24 -0.34 -33.34
C LEU A 49 -20.66 -0.52 -34.76
N ASP A 50 -21.41 -0.18 -35.80
CA ASP A 50 -20.96 -0.35 -37.19
C ASP A 50 -19.73 0.52 -37.50
N SER A 51 -19.64 1.73 -36.93
CA SER A 51 -18.46 2.61 -37.04
C SER A 51 -17.24 2.06 -36.27
N LEU A 52 -17.45 1.30 -35.19
CA LEU A 52 -16.36 0.60 -34.50
C LEU A 52 -15.87 -0.61 -35.31
N MET A 53 -16.79 -1.42 -35.84
CA MET A 53 -16.49 -2.65 -36.60
C MET A 53 -15.83 -2.38 -37.96
N SER A 54 -16.17 -1.25 -38.60
CA SER A 54 -15.56 -0.79 -39.86
C SER A 54 -14.19 -0.13 -39.69
N GLY A 55 -13.83 0.28 -38.46
CA GLY A 55 -12.58 0.98 -38.15
C GLY A 55 -12.64 2.51 -38.25
N ASP A 56 -13.82 3.09 -38.50
CA ASP A 56 -14.02 4.55 -38.49
C ASP A 56 -13.77 5.17 -37.09
N LEU A 57 -14.01 4.40 -36.03
CA LEU A 57 -13.65 4.75 -34.65
C LEU A 57 -12.32 4.11 -34.23
N SER A 58 -11.25 4.89 -34.23
CA SER A 58 -9.91 4.45 -33.80
C SER A 58 -9.81 4.28 -32.28
N VAL A 59 -9.29 3.13 -31.83
CA VAL A 59 -9.04 2.86 -30.41
C VAL A 59 -7.59 3.25 -30.05
N PRO A 60 -7.36 4.31 -29.24
CA PRO A 60 -6.06 4.96 -29.10
C PRO A 60 -5.08 4.26 -28.14
N ILE A 61 -5.55 3.28 -27.35
CA ILE A 61 -4.79 2.56 -26.32
C ILE A 61 -5.18 1.09 -26.40
N MET A 62 -4.24 0.18 -26.12
CA MET A 62 -4.54 -1.22 -25.83
C MET A 62 -5.63 -1.33 -24.76
N THR A 63 -6.83 -1.74 -25.15
CA THR A 63 -8.06 -1.65 -24.35
C THR A 63 -8.61 -3.04 -24.06
N TYR A 64 -8.69 -3.39 -22.79
CA TYR A 64 -9.52 -4.51 -22.34
C TYR A 64 -10.87 -3.98 -21.84
N PHE A 65 -11.96 -4.60 -22.30
CA PHE A 65 -13.31 -4.20 -21.91
C PHE A 65 -14.17 -5.35 -21.41
N MET A 66 -15.21 -4.97 -20.69
CA MET A 66 -16.24 -5.82 -20.10
C MET A 66 -17.62 -5.32 -20.53
N HIS A 67 -18.67 -6.09 -20.24
CA HIS A 67 -20.04 -5.60 -20.31
C HIS A 67 -20.62 -5.42 -18.91
N GLY A 68 -21.56 -4.49 -18.80
CA GLY A 68 -22.29 -4.23 -17.57
C GLY A 68 -23.50 -5.13 -17.41
N GLN A 69 -24.58 -4.56 -16.88
CA GLN A 69 -25.84 -5.25 -16.61
C GLN A 69 -26.44 -5.93 -17.86
N HIS A 70 -26.19 -5.36 -19.03
CA HIS A 70 -26.64 -5.89 -20.31
C HIS A 70 -25.55 -6.77 -20.93
N GLU A 71 -25.96 -7.86 -21.59
CA GLU A 71 -25.04 -8.69 -22.37
C GLU A 71 -24.52 -7.95 -23.61
N LEU A 72 -23.42 -8.45 -24.18
CA LEU A 72 -22.91 -7.93 -25.44
C LEU A 72 -23.92 -8.15 -26.58
N PRO A 73 -24.02 -7.21 -27.54
CA PRO A 73 -24.82 -7.41 -28.75
C PRO A 73 -24.43 -8.68 -29.50
N GLU A 74 -25.39 -9.44 -30.02
CA GLU A 74 -25.17 -10.72 -30.73
C GLU A 74 -24.08 -10.68 -31.82
N ALA A 75 -23.95 -9.55 -32.52
CA ALA A 75 -22.91 -9.34 -33.53
C ALA A 75 -21.51 -9.28 -32.90
N VAL A 76 -21.34 -8.55 -31.80
CA VAL A 76 -20.11 -8.47 -31.00
C VAL A 76 -19.77 -9.85 -30.44
N LYS A 77 -20.74 -10.52 -29.80
CA LYS A 77 -20.60 -11.83 -29.16
C LYS A 77 -20.05 -12.88 -30.14
N LYS A 78 -20.67 -13.00 -31.32
CA LYS A 78 -20.19 -13.90 -32.40
C LYS A 78 -18.80 -13.54 -32.91
N HIS A 79 -18.50 -12.24 -33.05
CA HIS A 79 -17.21 -11.79 -33.55
C HIS A 79 -16.08 -12.13 -32.57
N VAL A 80 -16.21 -11.76 -31.29
CA VAL A 80 -15.16 -12.01 -30.28
C VAL A 80 -14.95 -13.50 -30.01
N GLU A 81 -16.00 -14.32 -30.09
CA GLU A 81 -15.89 -15.79 -30.03
C GLU A 81 -15.07 -16.36 -31.20
N SER A 82 -15.22 -15.80 -32.41
CA SER A 82 -14.46 -16.22 -33.60
C SER A 82 -13.02 -15.70 -33.64
N ASN A 83 -12.73 -14.60 -32.94
CA ASN A 83 -11.47 -13.84 -33.07
C ASN A 83 -10.69 -13.73 -31.73
N GLN A 84 -10.74 -14.77 -30.90
CA GLN A 84 -9.96 -14.89 -29.65
C GLN A 84 -10.14 -13.72 -28.65
N GLY A 85 -11.31 -13.08 -28.65
CA GLY A 85 -11.62 -11.92 -27.82
C GLY A 85 -11.33 -10.56 -28.47
N GLU A 86 -10.59 -10.47 -29.58
CA GLU A 86 -10.35 -9.21 -30.28
C GLU A 86 -11.59 -8.80 -31.09
N LEU A 87 -12.08 -7.58 -30.86
CA LEU A 87 -13.22 -7.00 -31.59
C LEU A 87 -12.77 -6.14 -32.77
N CYS A 88 -11.73 -5.34 -32.55
CA CYS A 88 -11.01 -4.57 -33.55
C CYS A 88 -9.61 -4.25 -33.02
N HIS A 89 -8.77 -3.61 -33.84
CA HIS A 89 -7.40 -3.27 -33.45
C HIS A 89 -7.35 -2.52 -32.11
N ASN A 90 -6.53 -3.02 -31.18
CA ASN A 90 -6.38 -2.53 -29.80
C ASN A 90 -7.61 -2.70 -28.88
N LEU A 91 -8.63 -3.49 -29.25
CA LEU A 91 -9.85 -3.65 -28.44
C LEU A 91 -10.22 -5.12 -28.20
N PHE A 92 -10.12 -5.53 -26.94
CA PHE A 92 -10.23 -6.92 -26.51
C PHE A 92 -11.30 -7.11 -25.43
N TYR A 93 -12.27 -7.98 -25.69
CA TYR A 93 -13.25 -8.41 -24.69
C TYR A 93 -12.62 -9.42 -23.73
N LEU A 94 -12.80 -9.22 -22.43
CA LEU A 94 -12.25 -10.13 -21.41
C LEU A 94 -13.04 -11.44 -21.28
N GLY A 95 -14.35 -11.44 -21.53
CA GLY A 95 -15.23 -12.58 -21.25
C GLY A 95 -16.15 -12.38 -20.04
N GLN A 96 -16.99 -13.38 -19.76
CA GLN A 96 -17.94 -13.34 -18.64
C GLN A 96 -17.22 -13.29 -17.28
N GLN A 97 -16.30 -14.21 -17.04
CA GLN A 97 -15.47 -14.24 -15.83
C GLN A 97 -14.17 -15.00 -16.11
N GLY A 98 -13.07 -14.57 -15.49
CA GLY A 98 -11.78 -15.25 -15.64
C GLY A 98 -10.60 -14.43 -15.15
N SER A 99 -9.43 -14.79 -15.66
CA SER A 99 -8.19 -14.05 -15.38
C SER A 99 -7.24 -14.08 -16.57
N ILE A 100 -6.59 -12.95 -16.85
CA ILE A 100 -5.50 -12.83 -17.82
C ILE A 100 -4.21 -12.36 -17.14
N THR A 101 -3.08 -12.67 -17.77
CA THR A 101 -1.81 -12.01 -17.48
C THR A 101 -1.38 -11.28 -18.74
N THR A 102 -1.21 -9.97 -18.66
CA THR A 102 -0.76 -9.14 -19.80
C THR A 102 0.69 -9.45 -20.18
N THR A 103 1.12 -9.04 -21.38
CA THR A 103 2.52 -9.13 -21.83
C THR A 103 3.52 -8.47 -20.87
N HIS A 104 3.08 -7.44 -20.15
CA HIS A 104 3.87 -6.75 -19.12
C HIS A 104 3.82 -7.40 -17.73
N GLY A 105 3.16 -8.55 -17.58
CA GLY A 105 3.08 -9.30 -16.33
C GLY A 105 2.03 -8.84 -15.31
N ILE A 106 1.17 -7.86 -15.65
CA ILE A 106 0.02 -7.49 -14.81
C ILE A 106 -0.98 -8.65 -14.80
N LYS A 107 -1.35 -9.15 -13.61
CA LYS A 107 -2.42 -10.16 -13.46
C LYS A 107 -3.78 -9.51 -13.17
N ILE A 108 -4.72 -9.67 -14.09
CA ILE A 108 -6.08 -9.10 -14.02
C ILE A 108 -7.08 -10.24 -13.82
N VAL A 109 -7.96 -10.11 -12.83
CA VAL A 109 -9.16 -10.95 -12.64
C VAL A 109 -10.38 -10.09 -12.98
N PHE A 110 -11.37 -10.68 -13.65
CA PHE A 110 -12.56 -9.95 -14.09
C PHE A 110 -13.84 -10.77 -13.91
N VAL A 111 -14.96 -10.07 -13.65
CA VAL A 111 -16.33 -10.60 -13.67
C VAL A 111 -17.26 -9.55 -14.30
N SER A 112 -17.69 -9.81 -15.52
CA SER A 112 -18.62 -8.98 -16.29
C SER A 112 -20.07 -9.20 -15.81
N GLY A 113 -20.92 -8.17 -15.95
CA GLY A 113 -22.31 -8.21 -15.53
C GLY A 113 -22.57 -8.58 -14.07
N ILE A 114 -23.70 -9.26 -13.84
CA ILE A 114 -24.17 -9.68 -12.52
C ILE A 114 -23.54 -11.04 -12.16
N MET A 115 -22.96 -11.15 -10.98
CA MET A 115 -22.24 -12.36 -10.56
C MET A 115 -23.17 -13.39 -9.92
N GLU A 116 -23.61 -14.38 -10.70
CA GLU A 116 -24.51 -15.45 -10.22
C GLU A 116 -23.81 -16.57 -9.44
N SER A 117 -22.51 -16.80 -9.67
CA SER A 117 -21.77 -17.92 -9.09
C SER A 117 -20.31 -17.55 -8.78
N MET A 118 -19.68 -18.30 -7.87
CA MET A 118 -18.28 -18.10 -7.50
C MET A 118 -17.33 -18.66 -8.57
N MET A 119 -16.31 -17.89 -8.93
CA MET A 119 -15.21 -18.34 -9.79
C MET A 119 -14.53 -19.60 -9.21
N ASN A 120 -14.38 -20.62 -10.07
CA ASN A 120 -13.65 -21.84 -9.75
C ASN A 120 -12.15 -21.55 -9.65
N ASN A 121 -11.52 -21.95 -8.55
CA ASN A 121 -10.06 -21.82 -8.29
C ASN A 121 -9.45 -20.47 -8.74
N PRO A 122 -9.94 -19.33 -8.22
CA PRO A 122 -9.48 -18.02 -8.66
C PRO A 122 -8.00 -17.82 -8.28
N PRO A 123 -7.21 -17.11 -9.10
CA PRO A 123 -5.78 -16.99 -8.91
C PRO A 123 -5.43 -16.17 -7.66
N THR A 124 -4.24 -16.44 -7.11
CA THR A 124 -3.61 -15.62 -6.08
C THR A 124 -2.69 -14.57 -6.70
N GLN A 125 -2.25 -13.59 -5.90
CA GLN A 125 -1.35 -12.50 -6.32
C GLN A 125 -1.93 -11.71 -7.51
N VAL A 126 -3.07 -11.06 -7.29
CA VAL A 126 -3.84 -10.33 -8.29
C VAL A 126 -3.50 -8.83 -8.22
N ASP A 127 -3.11 -8.24 -9.34
CA ASP A 127 -2.87 -6.80 -9.42
C ASP A 127 -4.18 -6.02 -9.47
N ILE A 128 -5.10 -6.45 -10.35
CA ILE A 128 -6.36 -5.74 -10.60
C ILE A 128 -7.52 -6.73 -10.59
N LEU A 129 -8.57 -6.42 -9.82
CA LEU A 129 -9.90 -6.99 -9.95
C LEU A 129 -10.81 -5.98 -10.65
N LEU A 130 -11.47 -6.41 -11.72
CA LEU A 130 -12.51 -5.66 -12.41
C LEU A 130 -13.85 -6.36 -12.17
N THR A 131 -14.87 -5.65 -11.68
CA THR A 131 -16.24 -6.17 -11.64
C THR A 131 -17.21 -5.12 -12.11
N TYR A 132 -18.30 -5.49 -12.80
CA TYR A 132 -19.36 -4.52 -13.04
C TYR A 132 -20.04 -4.15 -11.70
N GLU A 133 -20.57 -5.15 -10.99
CA GLU A 133 -21.15 -4.99 -9.67
C GLU A 133 -20.15 -4.46 -8.63
N TRP A 134 -20.59 -3.52 -7.80
CA TRP A 134 -19.85 -3.13 -6.60
C TRP A 134 -19.95 -4.24 -5.53
N PRO A 135 -18.90 -4.45 -4.73
CA PRO A 135 -18.99 -5.34 -3.58
C PRO A 135 -19.89 -4.77 -2.47
N LYS A 136 -20.76 -5.61 -1.93
CA LYS A 136 -21.54 -5.34 -0.71
C LYS A 136 -20.67 -4.85 0.44
N SER A 137 -21.20 -3.91 1.23
CA SER A 137 -20.52 -3.32 2.40
C SER A 137 -19.22 -2.56 2.10
N ILE A 138 -18.93 -2.20 0.85
CA ILE A 138 -17.70 -1.47 0.47
C ILE A 138 -17.58 -0.05 1.05
N THR A 139 -18.62 0.47 1.71
CA THR A 139 -18.57 1.71 2.48
C THR A 139 -18.09 1.50 3.92
N ARG A 140 -18.11 0.25 4.42
CA ARG A 140 -17.82 -0.08 5.81
C ARG A 140 -16.38 0.30 6.19
N PHE A 141 -16.25 0.88 7.38
CA PHE A 141 -15.01 1.44 7.96
C PHE A 141 -14.40 2.65 7.22
N SER A 142 -14.94 3.07 6.08
CA SER A 142 -14.54 4.34 5.45
C SER A 142 -15.07 5.52 6.25
N LYS A 143 -14.32 6.63 6.26
CA LYS A 143 -14.82 7.93 6.76
C LYS A 143 -15.48 8.74 5.64
N ILE A 144 -15.34 8.31 4.39
CA ILE A 144 -15.89 8.99 3.22
C ILE A 144 -17.37 8.61 3.12
N LEU A 145 -18.22 9.62 3.27
CA LEU A 145 -19.66 9.47 3.15
C LEU A 145 -20.06 9.27 1.69
N THR A 146 -21.02 8.38 1.47
CA THR A 146 -21.65 8.11 0.18
C THR A 146 -23.04 7.52 0.44
N GLU A 147 -23.83 7.33 -0.61
CA GLU A 147 -25.20 6.81 -0.55
C GLU A 147 -25.25 5.33 -0.12
N ASN A 148 -26.47 4.84 0.14
CA ASN A 148 -26.68 3.46 0.59
C ASN A 148 -26.60 2.47 -0.60
N ILE A 149 -25.38 2.06 -0.91
CA ILE A 149 -24.99 1.19 -2.03
C ILE A 149 -25.53 -0.23 -1.91
N GLY A 150 -26.09 -0.76 -3.01
CA GLY A 150 -26.82 -2.04 -3.03
C GLY A 150 -25.98 -3.32 -3.12
N GLY A 151 -24.67 -3.19 -3.35
CA GLY A 151 -23.75 -4.16 -3.95
C GLY A 151 -23.77 -5.66 -3.58
N SER A 152 -23.07 -6.44 -4.40
CA SER A 152 -23.06 -7.90 -4.50
C SER A 152 -22.25 -8.61 -3.41
N GLU A 153 -22.86 -9.62 -2.78
CA GLU A 153 -22.19 -10.46 -1.78
C GLU A 153 -21.16 -11.41 -2.42
N PHE A 154 -21.42 -11.90 -3.65
CA PHE A 154 -20.47 -12.72 -4.40
C PHE A 154 -19.18 -11.95 -4.73
N VAL A 155 -19.30 -10.70 -5.19
CA VAL A 155 -18.14 -9.84 -5.45
C VAL A 155 -17.35 -9.54 -4.17
N SER A 156 -18.03 -9.37 -3.03
CA SER A 156 -17.38 -9.19 -1.72
C SER A 156 -16.58 -10.44 -1.30
N LEU A 157 -17.16 -11.62 -1.50
CA LEU A 157 -16.49 -12.90 -1.22
C LEU A 157 -15.31 -13.15 -2.15
N LEU A 158 -15.43 -12.79 -3.45
CA LEU A 158 -14.34 -12.87 -4.41
C LEU A 158 -13.19 -11.95 -4.04
N ALA A 159 -13.46 -10.66 -3.79
CA ALA A 159 -12.46 -9.69 -3.38
C ALA A 159 -11.75 -10.08 -2.08
N ALA A 160 -12.50 -10.58 -1.08
CA ALA A 160 -11.93 -11.13 0.17
C ALA A 160 -11.06 -12.38 -0.04
N LYS A 161 -11.39 -13.21 -1.03
CA LYS A 161 -10.67 -14.46 -1.36
C LYS A 161 -9.37 -14.19 -2.13
N ILE A 162 -9.43 -13.36 -3.18
CA ILE A 162 -8.28 -13.13 -4.09
C ILE A 162 -7.35 -12.00 -3.63
N LYS A 163 -7.85 -11.08 -2.79
CA LYS A 163 -7.09 -9.98 -2.17
C LYS A 163 -6.34 -9.14 -3.21
N PRO A 164 -7.06 -8.51 -4.16
CA PRO A 164 -6.42 -7.77 -5.24
C PRO A 164 -5.74 -6.50 -4.71
N ARG A 165 -4.79 -5.94 -5.46
CA ARG A 165 -4.22 -4.62 -5.10
C ARG A 165 -5.15 -3.48 -5.48
N TYR A 166 -5.77 -3.55 -6.66
CA TYR A 166 -6.77 -2.60 -7.11
C TYR A 166 -8.09 -3.32 -7.37
N HIS A 167 -9.21 -2.71 -6.99
CA HIS A 167 -10.54 -3.19 -7.33
C HIS A 167 -11.35 -2.04 -7.93
N PHE A 168 -11.72 -2.17 -9.20
CA PHE A 168 -12.57 -1.22 -9.91
C PHE A 168 -13.99 -1.78 -10.04
N ALA A 169 -15.00 -0.92 -9.83
CA ALA A 169 -16.41 -1.29 -10.03
C ALA A 169 -17.29 -0.16 -10.61
N ALA A 170 -18.46 -0.51 -11.16
CA ALA A 170 -19.25 0.39 -12.02
C ALA A 170 -20.78 0.48 -11.73
N SER A 171 -21.41 -0.54 -11.14
CA SER A 171 -22.89 -0.65 -11.04
C SER A 171 -23.63 0.56 -10.47
N GLU A 172 -23.07 1.25 -9.47
CA GLU A 172 -23.76 2.37 -8.80
C GLU A 172 -23.69 3.68 -9.59
N LYS A 173 -22.96 3.73 -10.71
CA LYS A 173 -22.80 4.90 -11.61
C LYS A 173 -22.37 6.21 -10.91
N ILE A 174 -21.71 6.12 -9.76
CA ILE A 174 -21.15 7.26 -9.01
C ILE A 174 -19.63 7.10 -8.79
N PHE A 175 -18.90 8.22 -8.70
CA PHE A 175 -17.49 8.16 -8.34
C PHE A 175 -17.29 7.97 -6.84
N PHE A 176 -16.55 6.94 -6.45
CA PHE A 176 -16.20 6.69 -5.04
C PHE A 176 -14.81 6.07 -4.90
N LYS A 177 -13.83 6.88 -4.48
CA LYS A 177 -12.48 6.45 -4.13
C LYS A 177 -12.38 6.41 -2.59
N ARG A 178 -12.46 5.22 -1.99
CA ARG A 178 -12.31 5.06 -0.52
C ARG A 178 -10.84 5.01 -0.09
N GLU A 179 -10.61 5.13 1.21
CA GLU A 179 -9.32 4.77 1.79
C GLU A 179 -9.01 3.28 1.54
N PRO A 180 -7.74 2.92 1.29
CA PRO A 180 -7.35 1.52 1.07
C PRO A 180 -7.72 0.64 2.27
N TYR A 181 -8.07 -0.62 2.04
CA TYR A 181 -8.40 -1.56 3.11
C TYR A 181 -7.42 -2.74 3.20
N GLN A 182 -7.18 -3.23 4.41
CA GLN A 182 -6.29 -4.37 4.64
C GLN A 182 -6.88 -5.70 4.19
N ASN A 183 -6.06 -6.60 3.63
CA ASN A 183 -6.47 -7.90 3.11
C ASN A 183 -6.26 -9.09 4.09
N ILE A 184 -6.10 -8.81 5.38
CA ILE A 184 -5.71 -9.79 6.42
C ILE A 184 -6.88 -10.74 6.79
N PRO A 185 -6.69 -12.07 6.81
CA PRO A 185 -7.63 -13.02 7.40
C PRO A 185 -7.49 -13.09 8.93
N SER A 186 -8.57 -13.47 9.61
CA SER A 186 -8.58 -13.62 11.08
C SER A 186 -7.46 -14.56 11.58
N PRO A 187 -6.78 -14.27 12.73
CA PRO A 187 -5.68 -15.08 13.28
C PRO A 187 -5.98 -16.54 13.63
N ASN A 188 -7.21 -17.02 13.38
CA ASN A 188 -7.71 -18.34 13.75
C ASN A 188 -7.71 -19.36 12.59
N LEU A 189 -7.13 -19.02 11.43
CA LEU A 189 -7.17 -19.85 10.20
C LEU A 189 -5.78 -20.19 9.61
N ILE A 190 -4.69 -19.83 10.29
CA ILE A 190 -3.32 -20.15 9.86
C ILE A 190 -2.88 -21.41 10.61
N GLY A 191 -2.57 -22.48 9.87
CA GLY A 191 -1.90 -23.67 10.42
C GLY A 191 -0.39 -23.44 10.54
N ASP A 192 0.27 -24.17 11.43
CA ASP A 192 1.70 -24.00 11.79
C ASP A 192 2.72 -24.40 10.67
N SER A 193 2.29 -24.49 9.41
CA SER A 193 3.14 -24.86 8.27
C SER A 193 2.74 -24.09 7.00
N ASP A 194 3.34 -22.91 6.81
CA ASP A 194 3.86 -22.41 5.52
C ASP A 194 4.29 -20.92 5.63
N ASP A 195 5.01 -20.45 4.61
CA ASP A 195 5.59 -19.11 4.36
C ASP A 195 4.60 -17.92 4.36
N THR A 196 3.42 -18.12 4.94
CA THR A 196 2.30 -17.16 5.05
C THR A 196 2.63 -15.85 5.76
N GLN A 197 3.79 -15.72 6.42
CA GLN A 197 4.29 -14.42 6.91
C GLN A 197 4.60 -13.43 5.76
N LEU A 198 4.85 -13.92 4.54
CA LEU A 198 4.98 -13.09 3.34
C LEU A 198 3.63 -12.59 2.79
N GLN A 199 2.49 -13.12 3.27
CA GLN A 199 1.15 -12.60 2.97
C GLN A 199 0.62 -11.67 4.07
N LEU A 200 1.48 -10.84 4.66
CA LEU A 200 1.04 -9.55 5.20
C LEU A 200 0.49 -8.74 4.02
N GLY A 201 -0.84 -8.79 3.88
CA GLY A 201 -1.51 -8.49 2.62
C GLY A 201 -1.32 -7.04 2.21
N LEU A 202 -0.87 -6.84 0.96
CA LEU A 202 -0.98 -5.56 0.27
C LEU A 202 -2.43 -5.06 0.42
N PRO A 203 -2.65 -3.76 0.69
CA PRO A 203 -4.00 -3.24 0.76
C PRO A 203 -4.70 -3.33 -0.60
N THR A 204 -6.04 -3.34 -0.58
CA THR A 204 -6.82 -3.08 -1.78
C THR A 204 -7.17 -1.58 -1.83
N TRP A 205 -6.87 -0.94 -2.96
CA TRP A 205 -7.46 0.35 -3.34
C TRP A 205 -8.73 0.10 -4.15
N PHE A 206 -9.89 0.50 -3.60
CA PHE A 206 -11.17 0.41 -4.31
C PHE A 206 -11.56 1.75 -4.93
N VAL A 207 -11.96 1.72 -6.20
CA VAL A 207 -12.51 2.89 -6.92
C VAL A 207 -13.77 2.48 -7.69
N GLY A 208 -14.89 3.07 -7.30
CA GLY A 208 -16.14 3.05 -8.07
C GLY A 208 -16.20 4.21 -9.06
N PHE A 209 -16.78 3.99 -10.24
CA PHE A 209 -16.85 4.99 -11.32
C PHE A 209 -18.26 5.50 -11.63
N ALA A 210 -18.32 6.78 -12.02
CA ALA A 210 -19.47 7.33 -12.72
C ALA A 210 -19.51 6.88 -14.20
N GLU A 211 -20.68 7.04 -14.84
CA GLU A 211 -20.84 6.83 -16.29
C GLU A 211 -20.13 7.93 -17.10
N VAL A 212 -19.66 7.61 -18.30
CA VAL A 212 -19.08 8.58 -19.24
C VAL A 212 -20.13 9.63 -19.64
N ASN A 213 -19.74 10.91 -19.61
CA ASN A 213 -20.59 12.05 -19.94
C ASN A 213 -21.91 12.06 -19.11
N ASN A 214 -21.80 11.82 -17.80
CA ASN A 214 -22.92 11.90 -16.85
C ASN A 214 -23.28 13.35 -16.48
N GLU A 215 -24.55 13.59 -16.15
CA GLU A 215 -25.08 14.93 -15.81
C GLU A 215 -24.49 15.52 -14.53
N SER A 216 -24.17 14.68 -13.53
CA SER A 216 -23.61 15.12 -12.26
C SER A 216 -22.12 15.50 -12.34
N LYS A 217 -21.50 15.37 -13.52
CA LYS A 217 -20.06 15.59 -13.78
C LYS A 217 -19.15 14.76 -12.86
N GLY A 218 -19.64 13.62 -12.39
CA GLY A 218 -18.87 12.65 -11.62
C GLY A 218 -17.69 12.11 -12.41
N LYS A 219 -16.56 11.87 -11.73
CA LYS A 219 -15.34 11.35 -12.34
C LYS A 219 -15.55 9.89 -12.79
N TRP A 220 -15.35 9.63 -14.07
CA TRP A 220 -15.58 8.31 -14.69
C TRP A 220 -14.29 7.55 -15.01
N TYR A 221 -13.12 8.11 -14.70
CA TYR A 221 -11.82 7.50 -14.97
C TYR A 221 -10.84 7.61 -13.80
N TYR A 222 -9.82 6.76 -13.75
CA TYR A 222 -8.72 6.82 -12.79
C TYR A 222 -7.42 6.34 -13.45
N GLY A 223 -6.43 7.24 -13.52
CA GLY A 223 -5.09 6.96 -14.03
C GLY A 223 -4.09 6.73 -12.89
N PHE A 224 -3.30 5.66 -12.95
CA PHE A 224 -2.31 5.32 -11.92
C PHE A 224 -1.07 4.64 -12.48
N ASN A 225 0.06 4.78 -11.78
CA ASN A 225 1.27 4.01 -12.06
C ASN A 225 1.17 2.64 -11.36
N LEU A 226 1.43 1.57 -12.11
CA LEU A 226 1.44 0.20 -11.63
C LEU A 226 2.80 -0.44 -11.89
N VAL A 227 3.48 -0.86 -10.81
CA VAL A 227 4.51 -1.90 -10.88
C VAL A 227 3.78 -3.24 -10.75
N PRO A 228 3.85 -4.18 -11.72
CA PRO A 228 3.21 -5.50 -11.64
C PRO A 228 3.65 -6.27 -10.38
N TYR A 229 2.77 -7.14 -9.83
CA TYR A 229 3.06 -7.88 -8.59
C TYR A 229 4.39 -8.63 -8.65
N ILE A 230 4.68 -9.25 -9.80
CA ILE A 230 5.91 -10.04 -10.04
C ILE A 230 7.21 -9.21 -9.98
N HIS A 231 7.11 -7.87 -10.05
CA HIS A 231 8.24 -6.93 -9.99
C HIS A 231 8.26 -6.13 -8.66
N LEU A 232 7.34 -6.40 -7.72
CA LEU A 232 7.35 -5.76 -6.41
C LEU A 232 8.46 -6.31 -5.52
N SER A 233 9.14 -5.40 -4.82
CA SER A 233 10.12 -5.78 -3.80
C SER A 233 9.44 -6.43 -2.57
N PRO A 234 10.06 -7.44 -1.94
CA PRO A 234 9.61 -8.02 -0.67
C PRO A 234 9.43 -6.99 0.46
N SER A 235 10.09 -5.82 0.36
CA SER A 235 9.92 -4.73 1.30
C SER A 235 8.57 -4.02 1.18
N THR A 236 7.88 -4.07 0.03
CA THR A 236 6.57 -3.41 -0.19
C THR A 236 5.46 -3.98 0.71
N PHE A 237 5.46 -5.30 0.92
CA PHE A 237 4.45 -6.06 1.67
C PHE A 237 4.34 -5.68 3.16
N MET A 238 5.33 -4.95 3.68
CA MET A 238 5.43 -4.66 5.10
C MET A 238 4.87 -3.25 5.46
N ASN A 239 4.38 -2.48 4.48
CA ASN A 239 4.29 -1.01 4.50
C ASN A 239 2.87 -0.47 4.18
N PRO A 240 1.81 -0.83 4.93
CA PRO A 240 0.47 -0.37 4.60
C PRO A 240 0.33 1.18 4.73
N PRO A 241 -0.52 1.82 3.89
CA PRO A 241 -0.85 3.23 3.99
C PRO A 241 -1.39 3.63 5.38
N GLN A 242 -1.09 4.84 5.83
CA GLN A 242 -1.43 5.31 7.18
C GLN A 242 -2.95 5.46 7.42
N ASN A 243 -3.71 5.72 6.35
CA ASN A 243 -5.17 5.83 6.36
C ASN A 243 -5.87 4.48 6.10
N MET A 244 -5.14 3.36 6.11
CA MET A 244 -5.71 2.06 5.80
C MET A 244 -6.79 1.65 6.80
N THR A 245 -7.94 1.21 6.27
CA THR A 245 -9.10 0.77 7.06
C THR A 245 -9.13 -0.74 7.22
N GLU A 246 -9.97 -1.25 8.13
CA GLU A 246 -10.31 -2.67 8.19
C GLU A 246 -10.95 -3.18 6.89
N CYS A 247 -10.82 -4.48 6.62
CA CYS A 247 -11.46 -5.12 5.45
C CYS A 247 -12.99 -5.02 5.55
N PRO A 248 -13.68 -4.38 4.59
CA PRO A 248 -15.13 -4.21 4.63
C PRO A 248 -15.90 -5.54 4.71
N TYR A 249 -15.36 -6.61 4.10
CA TYR A 249 -16.05 -7.89 3.90
C TYR A 249 -15.92 -8.88 5.07
N LEU A 250 -15.08 -8.60 6.08
CA LEU A 250 -14.91 -9.50 7.22
C LEU A 250 -16.19 -9.55 8.06
N LYS A 251 -16.92 -10.68 7.99
CA LYS A 251 -18.00 -11.00 8.91
C LYS A 251 -17.41 -11.16 10.31
N LEU A 252 -17.56 -10.15 11.16
CA LEU A 252 -17.26 -10.27 12.58
C LEU A 252 -18.24 -11.29 13.17
N ASN A 253 -17.72 -12.40 13.69
CA ASN A 253 -18.50 -13.31 14.53
C ASN A 253 -18.75 -12.65 15.91
N THR A 254 -19.49 -11.55 15.93
CA THR A 254 -20.14 -11.04 17.13
C THR A 254 -21.24 -12.03 17.48
N GLY A 255 -21.09 -12.72 18.62
CA GLY A 255 -22.03 -13.73 19.08
C GLY A 255 -23.42 -13.14 19.36
N GLN A 256 -24.27 -13.11 18.34
CA GLN A 256 -25.71 -12.98 18.54
C GLN A 256 -26.23 -14.34 18.99
N LYS A 257 -26.75 -14.38 20.23
CA LYS A 257 -27.65 -15.46 20.65
C LYS A 257 -28.83 -15.47 19.68
N ARG A 258 -28.88 -16.46 18.78
CA ARG A 258 -30.10 -16.71 17.99
C ARG A 258 -31.18 -17.12 18.99
N GLY A 259 -32.18 -16.26 19.17
CA GLY A 259 -33.40 -16.64 19.86
C GLY A 259 -34.07 -17.76 19.07
N HIS A 260 -34.50 -18.81 19.76
CA HIS A 260 -35.32 -19.86 19.15
C HIS A 260 -36.62 -19.25 18.61
N LYS A 261 -36.86 -19.42 17.31
CA LYS A 261 -38.18 -19.74 16.77
C LYS A 261 -38.01 -20.87 15.76
N GLU A 262 -38.98 -21.75 15.76
CA GLU A 262 -38.84 -23.15 15.33
C GLU A 262 -39.39 -23.40 13.92
N ILE A 263 -38.78 -24.36 13.22
CA ILE A 263 -39.40 -25.30 12.24
C ILE A 263 -39.88 -24.63 10.92
N GLU A 264 -39.65 -25.18 9.71
CA GLU A 264 -39.36 -26.56 9.29
C GLU A 264 -38.38 -26.59 8.09
N GLU A 265 -37.44 -27.55 8.06
CA GLU A 265 -36.53 -27.78 6.92
C GLU A 265 -37.04 -28.95 6.05
N LYS A 266 -36.78 -28.87 4.73
CA LYS A 266 -36.83 -30.03 3.82
C LYS A 266 -35.57 -30.14 2.95
N ASN A 267 -34.58 -30.82 3.52
CA ASN A 267 -33.62 -31.75 2.90
C ASN A 267 -32.82 -31.31 1.65
N ASP A 268 -31.58 -30.88 1.90
CA ASP A 268 -30.33 -31.61 1.59
C ASP A 268 -30.28 -32.65 0.45
N PHE A 269 -29.27 -32.50 -0.41
CA PHE A 269 -28.41 -33.57 -0.96
C PHE A 269 -26.97 -33.03 -1.03
N ILE A 270 -25.99 -33.47 -0.23
CA ILE A 270 -25.28 -34.77 -0.16
C ILE A 270 -24.24 -34.97 -1.29
N PHE A 271 -22.96 -35.07 -0.90
CA PHE A 271 -22.06 -36.09 -1.46
C PHE A 271 -21.11 -36.66 -0.39
N SER A 272 -21.26 -37.94 -0.12
CA SER A 272 -20.34 -38.83 0.61
C SER A 272 -19.46 -39.56 -0.43
N SER A 273 -18.23 -40.02 -0.19
CA SER A 273 -17.85 -41.07 0.78
C SER A 273 -16.34 -41.38 0.68
N ILE A 274 -15.88 -42.30 1.56
CA ILE A 274 -14.60 -43.04 1.56
C ILE A 274 -13.44 -42.26 2.26
N ASN A 275 -12.80 -42.74 3.34
CA ASN A 275 -12.99 -43.99 4.10
C ASN A 275 -12.76 -43.87 5.62
N GLU A 276 -13.05 -44.97 6.33
CA GLU A 276 -12.91 -45.18 7.78
C GLU A 276 -11.49 -45.58 8.27
N PRO A 277 -11.21 -45.69 9.59
CA PRO A 277 -12.12 -45.55 10.75
C PRO A 277 -11.74 -44.50 11.80
N ALA A 278 -12.76 -43.95 12.47
CA ALA A 278 -12.61 -43.05 13.61
C ALA A 278 -12.35 -43.80 14.92
N ASN A 279 -11.45 -43.28 15.77
CA ASN A 279 -11.34 -43.75 17.15
C ASN A 279 -10.83 -42.64 18.10
N LYS A 280 -11.77 -41.90 18.74
CA LYS A 280 -11.59 -41.25 20.06
C LYS A 280 -12.90 -40.66 20.59
N ARG A 281 -13.39 -41.21 21.71
CA ARG A 281 -14.59 -40.77 22.43
C ARG A 281 -14.36 -39.41 23.10
N GLY A 282 -15.19 -38.41 22.80
CA GLY A 282 -15.19 -37.13 23.51
C GLY A 282 -15.85 -37.24 24.89
N ARG A 283 -15.18 -36.78 25.94
CA ARG A 283 -15.74 -36.70 27.31
C ARG A 283 -16.65 -35.47 27.44
N ARG A 284 -17.92 -35.68 27.78
CA ARG A 284 -18.78 -34.62 28.35
C ARG A 284 -18.52 -34.51 29.84
N ASN A 285 -18.50 -33.28 30.37
CA ASN A 285 -18.38 -33.00 31.79
C ASN A 285 -19.81 -32.85 32.36
N VAL A 286 -20.19 -33.66 33.34
CA VAL A 286 -21.55 -33.65 33.92
C VAL A 286 -21.43 -33.26 35.39
N GLN A 287 -22.23 -32.26 35.82
CA GLN A 287 -22.29 -31.79 37.20
C GLN A 287 -23.60 -32.26 37.85
N GLY A 288 -23.50 -32.79 39.07
CA GLY A 288 -24.61 -33.41 39.83
C GLY A 288 -24.21 -34.81 40.32
N PRO A 289 -24.82 -35.34 41.40
CA PRO A 289 -24.53 -36.69 41.88
C PRO A 289 -24.92 -37.74 40.82
N PRO A 290 -24.22 -38.88 40.73
CA PRO A 290 -24.57 -39.92 39.76
C PRO A 290 -25.90 -40.61 40.11
N PRO A 291 -26.61 -41.18 39.12
CA PRO A 291 -27.82 -41.96 39.34
C PRO A 291 -27.62 -43.10 40.35
N VAL A 292 -28.68 -43.49 41.09
CA VAL A 292 -28.63 -44.50 42.17
C VAL A 292 -28.09 -45.86 41.70
N ASN A 293 -28.28 -46.18 40.41
CA ASN A 293 -27.80 -47.40 39.75
C ASN A 293 -26.42 -47.26 39.06
N TYR A 294 -25.73 -46.13 39.22
CA TYR A 294 -24.37 -45.94 38.72
C TYR A 294 -23.34 -46.52 39.71
N VAL A 295 -22.45 -47.37 39.20
CA VAL A 295 -21.33 -47.96 39.94
C VAL A 295 -20.01 -47.49 39.32
N CYS A 296 -19.07 -47.03 40.16
CA CYS A 296 -17.79 -46.53 39.68
C CYS A 296 -16.91 -47.65 39.13
N ASN A 297 -16.59 -47.60 37.83
CA ASN A 297 -15.83 -48.65 37.13
C ASN A 297 -14.32 -48.71 37.48
N LYS A 298 -13.90 -48.09 38.60
CA LYS A 298 -12.53 -48.18 39.17
C LYS A 298 -12.48 -48.97 40.48
N CYS A 299 -13.46 -48.79 41.36
CA CYS A 299 -13.53 -49.42 42.68
C CYS A 299 -14.79 -50.28 42.89
N SER A 300 -15.71 -50.31 41.92
CA SER A 300 -16.99 -51.02 41.97
C SER A 300 -17.95 -50.56 43.09
N VAL A 301 -17.76 -49.35 43.62
CA VAL A 301 -18.65 -48.73 44.64
C VAL A 301 -19.57 -47.68 43.99
N PRO A 302 -20.88 -47.64 44.31
CA PRO A 302 -21.80 -46.62 43.82
C PRO A 302 -21.64 -45.25 44.51
N GLY A 303 -22.34 -44.22 44.01
CA GLY A 303 -22.51 -42.93 44.69
C GLY A 303 -21.54 -41.80 44.36
N HIS A 304 -20.55 -42.01 43.48
CA HIS A 304 -19.62 -40.97 43.01
C HIS A 304 -19.21 -41.23 41.55
N TRP A 305 -18.85 -40.19 40.77
CA TRP A 305 -18.41 -40.39 39.38
C TRP A 305 -16.98 -40.94 39.30
N ILE A 306 -16.65 -41.64 38.21
CA ILE A 306 -15.32 -42.24 37.98
C ILE A 306 -14.12 -41.28 38.06
N ASN A 307 -14.34 -39.98 37.87
CA ASN A 307 -13.31 -38.92 37.99
C ASN A 307 -13.07 -38.48 39.44
N GLU A 308 -13.98 -38.82 40.35
CA GLU A 308 -14.04 -38.43 41.76
C GLU A 308 -13.82 -39.65 42.69
N CYS A 309 -13.37 -40.78 42.12
CA CYS A 309 -13.12 -42.01 42.86
C CYS A 309 -12.11 -41.80 44.01
N PRO A 310 -12.50 -42.08 45.27
CA PRO A 310 -11.61 -41.87 46.42
C PRO A 310 -10.43 -42.85 46.45
N GLU A 311 -10.52 -44.00 45.79
CA GLU A 311 -9.44 -44.99 45.66
C GLU A 311 -8.57 -44.80 44.40
N ASP A 312 -8.68 -43.66 43.72
CA ASP A 312 -7.98 -43.41 42.45
C ASP A 312 -6.46 -43.22 42.61
N LYS A 313 -5.73 -44.34 42.59
CA LYS A 313 -4.26 -44.40 42.65
C LYS A 313 -3.54 -43.60 41.54
N SER A 314 -4.24 -43.10 40.53
CA SER A 314 -3.63 -42.25 39.48
C SER A 314 -3.21 -40.85 39.96
N LYS A 315 -3.66 -40.39 41.14
CA LYS A 315 -3.28 -39.07 41.71
C LYS A 315 -1.89 -39.01 42.37
N GLN A 316 -1.13 -40.10 42.44
CA GLN A 316 0.21 -40.13 43.06
C GLN A 316 1.40 -40.17 42.08
N ASN A 317 1.16 -40.21 40.77
CA ASN A 317 2.24 -40.19 39.76
C ASN A 317 2.60 -38.77 39.30
N ILE A 318 3.44 -38.08 40.07
CA ILE A 318 4.10 -36.85 39.60
C ILE A 318 5.15 -37.25 38.55
N LYS A 319 4.92 -36.90 37.28
CA LYS A 319 5.93 -37.04 36.24
C LYS A 319 7.07 -36.04 36.49
N HIS A 320 8.20 -36.53 37.00
CA HIS A 320 9.45 -35.77 37.00
C HIS A 320 10.00 -35.64 35.57
N PRO A 321 10.69 -34.54 35.24
CA PRO A 321 11.34 -34.40 33.94
C PRO A 321 12.55 -35.35 33.83
N HIS A 322 13.01 -35.60 32.60
CA HIS A 322 14.24 -36.37 32.39
C HIS A 322 15.45 -35.72 33.08
N THR A 323 16.44 -36.52 33.47
CA THR A 323 17.64 -36.09 34.22
C THR A 323 18.41 -34.93 33.58
N ASN A 324 18.40 -34.84 32.25
CA ASN A 324 19.06 -33.76 31.49
C ASN A 324 18.23 -32.47 31.36
N TYR A 325 16.98 -32.44 31.83
CA TYR A 325 16.16 -31.23 31.84
C TYR A 325 16.68 -30.23 32.86
N VAL A 326 16.92 -28.99 32.45
CA VAL A 326 17.30 -27.88 33.33
C VAL A 326 16.14 -26.90 33.41
N CYS A 327 15.70 -26.56 34.63
CA CYS A 327 14.63 -25.59 34.80
C CYS A 327 15.11 -24.16 34.55
N ASN A 328 14.69 -23.54 33.43
CA ASN A 328 15.05 -22.16 33.02
C ASN A 328 14.60 -21.03 33.99
N LYS A 329 14.18 -21.35 35.23
CA LYS A 329 13.83 -20.39 36.28
C LYS A 329 14.72 -20.46 37.53
N CYS A 330 15.30 -21.63 37.83
CA CYS A 330 16.17 -21.82 39.00
C CYS A 330 17.43 -22.64 38.70
N ASN A 331 17.63 -23.05 37.44
CA ASN A 331 18.71 -23.89 36.93
C ASN A 331 18.88 -25.26 37.62
N ALA A 332 17.90 -25.71 38.40
CA ALA A 332 17.87 -27.07 38.94
C ALA A 332 17.72 -28.10 37.81
N LYS A 333 18.50 -29.18 37.86
CA LYS A 333 18.47 -30.28 36.90
C LYS A 333 17.54 -31.41 37.37
N GLY A 334 16.73 -31.98 36.48
CA GLY A 334 15.98 -33.23 36.68
C GLY A 334 14.86 -33.26 37.74
N THR A 335 14.72 -32.25 38.61
CA THR A 335 13.79 -32.34 39.75
C THR A 335 12.35 -31.97 39.42
N HIS A 336 12.10 -30.97 38.57
CA HIS A 336 10.76 -30.46 38.27
C HIS A 336 10.70 -29.75 36.90
N PHE A 337 9.54 -29.78 36.23
CA PHE A 337 9.28 -28.95 35.05
C PHE A 337 9.11 -27.47 35.45
N MET A 338 9.46 -26.54 34.55
CA MET A 338 9.41 -25.08 34.79
C MET A 338 8.10 -24.57 35.43
N ILE A 339 6.96 -25.16 35.06
CA ILE A 339 5.62 -24.75 35.55
C ILE A 339 5.35 -25.19 37.01
N ASN A 340 6.15 -26.13 37.54
CA ASN A 340 6.13 -26.60 38.92
C ASN A 340 7.35 -26.06 39.71
N CYS A 341 8.02 -25.01 39.23
CA CYS A 341 9.15 -24.41 39.94
C CYS A 341 8.65 -23.61 41.16
N PRO A 342 9.29 -23.69 42.35
CA PRO A 342 8.95 -22.86 43.50
C PRO A 342 9.03 -21.34 43.24
N ASN A 343 9.83 -20.97 42.22
CA ASN A 343 10.00 -19.60 41.72
C ASN A 343 9.22 -19.33 40.42
N TYR A 344 8.27 -20.21 40.07
CA TYR A 344 7.34 -19.95 38.98
C TYR A 344 6.29 -18.92 39.39
N THR A 345 6.16 -17.88 38.58
CA THR A 345 5.06 -16.92 38.65
C THR A 345 4.29 -16.95 37.34
N CYS A 346 2.96 -16.88 37.42
CA CYS A 346 2.08 -16.85 36.27
C CYS A 346 2.39 -15.62 35.42
N LYS A 347 2.74 -15.84 34.14
CA LYS A 347 3.12 -14.76 33.22
C LYS A 347 1.99 -13.74 32.95
N LEU A 348 0.74 -14.02 33.32
CA LEU A 348 -0.40 -13.13 33.09
C LEU A 348 -0.64 -12.14 34.25
N CYS A 349 -0.67 -12.63 35.50
CA CYS A 349 -0.96 -11.81 36.68
C CYS A 349 0.24 -11.57 37.62
N GLY A 350 1.25 -12.45 37.61
CA GLY A 350 2.42 -12.39 38.49
C GLY A 350 2.34 -13.26 39.75
N ASP A 351 1.17 -13.83 40.08
CA ASP A 351 1.00 -14.69 41.26
C ASP A 351 1.60 -16.09 41.09
N LYS A 352 1.68 -16.85 42.19
CA LYS A 352 2.18 -18.23 42.21
C LYS A 352 1.04 -19.25 41.95
N ASP A 353 1.43 -20.53 41.91
CA ASP A 353 0.56 -21.70 42.04
C ASP A 353 -0.48 -21.98 40.92
N HIS A 354 -0.40 -21.31 39.76
CA HIS A 354 -1.27 -21.65 38.62
C HIS A 354 -0.64 -21.41 37.23
N ALA A 355 -1.07 -22.23 36.26
CA ALA A 355 -0.70 -22.11 34.85
C ALA A 355 -1.40 -20.90 34.18
N PRO A 356 -0.83 -20.27 33.12
CA PRO A 356 -1.47 -19.15 32.42
C PRO A 356 -2.85 -19.50 31.86
N LYS A 357 -3.05 -20.76 31.49
CA LYS A 357 -4.33 -21.30 30.97
C LYS A 357 -5.45 -21.34 32.02
N ASN A 358 -5.10 -21.29 33.31
CA ASN A 358 -6.00 -21.34 34.45
C ASN A 358 -5.89 -20.07 35.31
N CYS A 359 -5.45 -18.95 34.73
CA CYS A 359 -5.26 -17.70 35.47
C CYS A 359 -6.61 -17.08 35.85
N PRO A 360 -6.87 -16.78 37.14
CA PRO A 360 -8.12 -16.15 37.57
C PRO A 360 -8.23 -14.68 37.14
N ASN A 361 -7.13 -14.04 36.73
CA ASN A 361 -7.11 -12.66 36.27
C ASN A 361 -6.24 -12.48 35.00
N PRO A 362 -6.68 -12.99 33.83
CA PRO A 362 -5.86 -13.03 32.60
C PRO A 362 -5.67 -11.66 31.94
N THR A 363 -6.39 -10.63 32.39
CA THR A 363 -6.43 -9.28 31.82
C THR A 363 -5.32 -8.34 32.31
N ALA A 364 -4.52 -8.71 33.31
CA ALA A 364 -3.48 -7.82 33.85
C ALA A 364 -2.39 -7.42 32.83
N LEU A 365 -2.19 -8.19 31.75
CA LEU A 365 -1.23 -7.86 30.68
C LEU A 365 -1.78 -7.00 29.53
N THR A 366 -3.10 -6.88 29.34
CA THR A 366 -3.64 -6.09 28.21
C THR A 366 -3.38 -4.59 28.39
N ASN A 367 -3.36 -4.10 29.63
CA ASN A 367 -3.05 -2.70 29.94
C ASN A 367 -1.55 -2.36 29.74
N LYS A 368 -0.61 -3.28 30.02
CA LYS A 368 0.81 -3.06 29.69
C LYS A 368 1.10 -3.15 28.19
N LYS A 369 0.37 -3.99 27.43
CA LYS A 369 0.49 -4.04 25.96
C LYS A 369 -0.10 -2.82 25.25
N LYS A 370 -1.15 -2.17 25.79
CA LYS A 370 -1.69 -0.92 25.21
C LYS A 370 -0.65 0.21 25.14
N ASN A 371 0.16 0.41 26.18
CA ASN A 371 1.20 1.46 26.16
C ASN A 371 2.37 1.15 25.22
N ASN A 372 2.75 -0.13 25.04
CA ASN A 372 3.85 -0.47 24.13
C ASN A 372 3.43 -0.54 22.65
N ASN A 373 2.18 -0.91 22.34
CA ASN A 373 1.69 -0.91 20.96
C ASN A 373 1.44 0.51 20.39
N ALA A 374 1.39 1.55 21.23
CA ALA A 374 1.35 2.94 20.76
C ALA A 374 2.68 3.40 20.11
N ASN A 375 3.79 2.72 20.40
CA ASN A 375 5.13 3.10 19.91
C ASN A 375 5.61 2.35 18.64
N ASN A 376 4.85 1.37 18.14
CA ASN A 376 5.17 0.62 16.92
C ASN A 376 4.34 1.06 15.70
N ASN A 377 3.99 2.34 15.63
CA ASN A 377 3.46 2.96 14.42
C ASN A 377 4.65 3.38 13.54
N SER A 378 4.85 2.78 12.35
CA SER A 378 5.95 3.20 11.46
C SER A 378 5.79 4.65 10.97
N SER A 379 4.56 5.18 11.00
CA SER A 379 4.24 6.58 10.71
C SER A 379 4.62 7.56 11.82
N SER A 380 4.67 7.16 13.10
CA SER A 380 4.98 8.07 14.23
C SER A 380 6.47 8.39 14.36
N GLN A 381 7.27 7.96 13.38
CA GLN A 381 8.70 8.19 13.27
C GLN A 381 9.13 8.87 11.96
N CYS A 382 8.21 9.17 11.02
CA CYS A 382 8.60 9.89 9.79
C CYS A 382 8.86 11.38 10.08
N TRP A 383 10.06 11.88 9.78
CA TRP A 383 10.45 13.26 10.08
C TRP A 383 9.85 14.30 9.13
N PHE A 384 9.24 13.86 8.02
CA PHE A 384 8.73 14.70 6.93
C PHE A 384 7.20 14.80 6.89
N CYS A 385 6.46 13.98 7.63
CA CYS A 385 5.00 14.13 7.73
C CYS A 385 4.65 15.37 8.55
N ILE A 386 4.07 16.42 7.94
CA ILE A 386 3.64 17.66 8.64
C ILE A 386 2.72 17.37 9.85
N THR A 387 1.92 16.31 9.75
CA THR A 387 1.01 15.80 10.80
C THR A 387 1.71 15.14 11.98
N ASN A 388 2.98 14.73 11.85
CA ASN A 388 3.76 14.16 12.95
C ASN A 388 4.18 15.27 13.93
N PRO A 389 3.85 15.19 15.23
CA PRO A 389 4.29 16.17 16.22
C PRO A 389 5.82 16.24 16.41
N LYS A 390 6.58 15.23 15.96
CA LYS A 390 8.06 15.22 16.02
C LYS A 390 8.74 15.86 14.80
N THR A 391 7.99 16.30 13.80
CA THR A 391 8.54 16.97 12.62
C THR A 391 9.10 18.34 13.00
N VAL A 392 10.23 18.70 12.39
CA VAL A 392 11.03 19.90 12.72
C VAL A 392 10.40 21.13 12.05
N LYS A 393 9.26 21.59 12.58
CA LYS A 393 8.37 22.55 11.91
C LYS A 393 8.99 23.94 11.68
N HIS A 394 9.97 24.37 12.48
CA HIS A 394 10.61 25.68 12.29
C HIS A 394 11.43 25.80 10.99
N LEU A 395 11.88 24.68 10.43
CA LEU A 395 12.59 24.64 9.15
C LEU A 395 11.66 24.76 7.93
N ILE A 396 10.33 24.64 8.11
CA ILE A 396 9.35 24.79 7.02
C ILE A 396 9.28 26.27 6.62
N ILE A 397 9.55 26.56 5.35
CA ILE A 397 9.59 27.92 4.80
C ILE A 397 8.24 28.27 4.18
N SER A 398 7.73 27.41 3.30
CA SER A 398 6.51 27.61 2.52
C SER A 398 5.76 26.29 2.33
N VAL A 399 4.44 26.34 2.19
CA VAL A 399 3.56 25.16 2.11
C VAL A 399 2.61 25.33 0.94
N GLY A 400 2.74 24.46 -0.06
CA GLY A 400 1.81 24.34 -1.17
C GLY A 400 0.72 23.29 -0.89
N LYS A 401 -0.02 22.91 -1.93
CA LYS A 401 -1.09 21.91 -1.86
C LYS A 401 -0.54 20.48 -1.90
N GLU A 402 0.48 20.26 -2.72
CA GLU A 402 1.03 18.93 -3.05
C GLU A 402 2.42 18.71 -2.46
N ILE A 403 3.24 19.78 -2.35
CA ILE A 403 4.56 19.79 -1.73
C ILE A 403 4.75 21.00 -0.80
N TYR A 404 5.76 20.92 0.07
CA TYR A 404 6.20 22.04 0.89
C TYR A 404 7.72 22.24 0.79
N LEU A 405 8.16 23.49 0.98
CA LEU A 405 9.55 23.89 1.02
C LEU A 405 10.04 23.95 2.46
N SER A 406 11.18 23.30 2.74
CA SER A 406 11.85 23.32 4.05
C SER A 406 13.35 23.49 3.87
N LEU A 407 14.03 24.11 4.84
CA LEU A 407 15.48 23.95 4.93
C LEU A 407 15.84 22.51 5.34
N ALA A 408 17.01 22.05 4.89
CA ALA A 408 17.54 20.74 5.20
C ALA A 408 18.19 20.73 6.59
N ARG A 409 17.70 19.86 7.48
CA ARG A 409 18.33 19.64 8.79
C ARG A 409 19.75 19.11 8.61
N GLY A 410 20.72 19.76 9.23
CA GLY A 410 22.13 19.45 9.01
C GLY A 410 22.60 19.88 7.62
N SER A 411 22.42 21.18 7.30
CA SER A 411 22.79 21.78 6.01
C SER A 411 24.20 21.37 5.54
N LEU A 412 24.36 21.16 4.22
CA LEU A 412 25.67 20.93 3.63
C LEU A 412 26.50 22.23 3.67
N ILE A 413 25.89 23.35 3.26
CA ILE A 413 26.47 24.69 3.40
C ILE A 413 26.54 25.05 4.89
N ASP A 414 27.70 25.54 5.33
CA ASP A 414 27.92 25.92 6.72
C ASP A 414 27.47 27.36 7.00
N THR A 415 26.34 27.52 7.69
CA THR A 415 25.81 28.86 8.03
C THR A 415 26.61 29.56 9.13
N GLN A 416 27.50 28.85 9.81
CA GLN A 416 28.35 29.41 10.87
C GLN A 416 29.68 29.94 10.33
N ASN A 417 30.02 29.65 9.06
CA ASN A 417 31.19 30.21 8.39
C ASN A 417 30.75 31.33 7.42
N PRO A 418 31.07 32.61 7.71
CA PRO A 418 30.63 33.74 6.89
C PRO A 418 31.24 33.72 5.47
N ASP A 419 32.42 33.12 5.29
CA ASP A 419 33.17 33.17 4.01
C ASP A 419 32.53 32.30 2.91
N GLY A 420 31.56 31.44 3.25
CA GLY A 420 30.85 30.56 2.32
C GLY A 420 29.36 30.88 2.10
N LEU A 421 28.84 31.96 2.70
CA LEU A 421 27.40 32.22 2.76
C LEU A 421 26.89 33.10 1.60
N LEU A 422 26.70 32.50 0.41
CA LEU A 422 26.07 33.19 -0.73
C LEU A 422 24.56 33.41 -0.52
N VAL A 423 23.84 32.37 -0.10
CA VAL A 423 22.38 32.39 0.07
C VAL A 423 22.02 32.57 1.56
N PRO A 424 21.12 33.51 1.93
CA PRO A 424 20.64 33.68 3.31
C PRO A 424 20.08 32.37 3.89
N GLY A 425 20.51 32.03 5.11
CA GLY A 425 20.17 30.74 5.75
C GLY A 425 20.86 29.52 5.12
N GLY A 426 21.89 29.71 4.29
CA GLY A 426 22.71 28.64 3.68
C GLY A 426 22.08 27.98 2.47
N GLY A 427 20.78 28.14 2.25
CA GLY A 427 20.08 27.77 1.01
C GLY A 427 19.89 26.28 0.74
N HIS A 428 20.50 25.36 1.51
CA HIS A 428 20.25 23.92 1.35
C HIS A 428 18.82 23.57 1.75
N ALA A 429 17.96 23.34 0.75
CA ALA A 429 16.52 23.20 0.92
C ALA A 429 16.00 21.85 0.41
N LEU A 430 14.74 21.56 0.75
CA LEU A 430 14.03 20.33 0.42
C LEU A 430 12.66 20.70 -0.14
N LEU A 431 12.30 20.15 -1.30
CA LEU A 431 10.92 20.10 -1.78
C LEU A 431 10.34 18.74 -1.39
N VAL A 432 9.37 18.70 -0.49
CA VAL A 432 8.91 17.48 0.18
C VAL A 432 7.42 17.25 -0.11
N ALA A 433 7.03 16.02 -0.46
CA ALA A 433 5.61 15.68 -0.66
C ALA A 433 4.78 15.96 0.61
N VAL A 434 3.59 16.54 0.46
CA VAL A 434 2.59 16.61 1.52
C VAL A 434 2.07 15.19 1.88
N PRO A 435 1.65 14.34 0.94
CA PRO A 435 1.33 12.94 1.23
C PRO A 435 2.59 12.13 1.54
N HIS A 436 2.49 11.18 2.46
CA HIS A 436 3.56 10.23 2.74
C HIS A 436 3.62 9.14 1.64
N CYS A 437 4.46 9.39 0.64
CA CYS A 437 4.79 8.49 -0.46
C CYS A 437 6.31 8.28 -0.52
N SER A 438 6.77 7.11 -0.96
CA SER A 438 8.20 6.82 -1.13
C SER A 438 8.73 7.13 -2.54
N SER A 439 7.82 7.33 -3.50
CA SER A 439 8.05 8.00 -4.78
C SER A 439 6.89 8.96 -5.07
N PHE A 440 7.18 10.13 -5.64
CA PHE A 440 6.15 11.05 -6.18
C PHE A 440 5.23 10.36 -7.21
N ARG A 441 5.69 9.25 -7.80
CA ARG A 441 4.98 8.43 -8.79
C ARG A 441 3.88 7.54 -8.19
N GLU A 442 3.80 7.43 -6.86
CA GLU A 442 2.74 6.73 -6.13
C GLU A 442 1.44 7.56 -6.04
N ILE A 443 1.54 8.88 -6.26
CA ILE A 443 0.39 9.80 -6.34
C ILE A 443 -0.39 9.48 -7.64
N PRO A 444 -1.74 9.58 -7.68
CA PRO A 444 -2.52 9.35 -8.91
C PRO A 444 -2.10 10.25 -10.07
N ILE A 445 -2.30 9.80 -11.32
CA ILE A 445 -1.75 10.49 -12.49
C ILE A 445 -2.40 11.86 -12.73
N ASP A 446 -3.69 12.03 -12.41
CA ASP A 446 -4.34 13.34 -12.51
C ASP A 446 -3.86 14.31 -11.42
N GLU A 447 -3.58 13.81 -10.22
CA GLU A 447 -2.99 14.56 -9.09
C GLU A 447 -1.49 14.90 -9.37
N GLN A 448 -0.76 14.06 -10.13
CA GLN A 448 0.64 14.29 -10.54
C GLN A 448 0.84 15.55 -11.41
N VAL A 449 -0.19 16.02 -12.13
CA VAL A 449 -0.08 17.24 -12.95
C VAL A 449 -0.03 18.49 -12.07
N ASP A 450 -0.92 18.59 -11.08
CA ASP A 450 -0.90 19.67 -10.09
C ASP A 450 0.45 19.66 -9.32
N LEU A 451 0.89 18.47 -8.89
CA LEU A 451 2.16 18.25 -8.21
C LEU A 451 3.37 18.73 -9.05
N THR A 452 3.41 18.36 -10.33
CA THR A 452 4.52 18.71 -11.22
C THR A 452 4.51 20.22 -11.52
N ALA A 453 3.34 20.82 -11.72
CA ALA A 453 3.20 22.26 -11.86
C ALA A 453 3.65 23.01 -10.59
N GLU A 454 3.36 22.48 -9.39
CA GLU A 454 3.81 23.04 -8.12
C GLU A 454 5.34 22.90 -7.92
N ILE A 455 5.92 21.74 -8.25
CA ILE A 455 7.36 21.50 -8.27
C ILE A 455 8.07 22.50 -9.19
N GLU A 456 7.59 22.71 -10.42
CA GLU A 456 8.22 23.63 -11.37
C GLU A 456 8.05 25.11 -10.95
N LYS A 457 6.95 25.49 -10.29
CA LYS A 457 6.83 26.81 -9.65
C LYS A 457 7.90 27.02 -8.59
N TYR A 458 8.09 26.07 -7.68
CA TYR A 458 9.13 26.17 -6.63
C TYR A 458 10.55 26.15 -7.22
N LYS A 459 10.83 25.29 -8.22
CA LYS A 459 12.13 25.29 -8.93
C LYS A 459 12.41 26.63 -9.60
N SER A 460 11.42 27.22 -10.27
CA SER A 460 11.55 28.54 -10.92
C SER A 460 11.81 29.66 -9.90
N ALA A 461 11.09 29.65 -8.78
CA ALA A 461 11.30 30.57 -7.67
C ALA A 461 12.70 30.45 -7.05
N LEU A 462 13.12 29.23 -6.69
CA LEU A 462 14.43 28.96 -6.11
C LEU A 462 15.57 29.31 -7.09
N LYS A 463 15.41 29.02 -8.39
CA LYS A 463 16.38 29.40 -9.42
C LYS A 463 16.58 30.92 -9.50
N LYS A 464 15.49 31.70 -9.49
CA LYS A 464 15.55 33.17 -9.46
C LYS A 464 16.20 33.69 -8.18
N PHE A 465 15.78 33.15 -7.03
CA PHE A 465 16.29 33.53 -5.72
C PHE A 465 17.81 33.26 -5.60
N PHE A 466 18.27 32.04 -5.90
CA PHE A 466 19.68 31.70 -5.81
C PHE A 466 20.53 32.51 -6.80
N HIS A 467 20.02 32.77 -8.01
CA HIS A 467 20.72 33.57 -9.00
C HIS A 467 20.92 35.03 -8.55
N ALA A 468 19.91 35.62 -7.89
CA ALA A 468 20.04 36.94 -7.25
C ALA A 468 21.09 36.96 -6.11
N HIS A 469 21.43 35.78 -5.56
CA HIS A 469 22.46 35.54 -4.57
C HIS A 469 23.74 34.89 -5.16
N GLY A 470 24.03 35.10 -6.46
CA GLY A 470 25.27 34.65 -7.10
C GLY A 470 25.45 33.13 -7.19
N SER A 471 24.36 32.37 -7.03
CA SER A 471 24.36 30.89 -7.01
C SER A 471 23.48 30.30 -8.12
N GLY A 472 23.93 29.22 -8.73
CA GLY A 472 23.06 28.24 -9.38
C GLY A 472 22.48 27.26 -8.34
N MET A 473 21.82 26.22 -8.82
CA MET A 473 21.36 25.08 -8.00
C MET A 473 21.63 23.74 -8.68
N VAL A 474 21.87 22.73 -7.85
CA VAL A 474 21.77 21.31 -8.22
C VAL A 474 20.61 20.73 -7.43
N LEU A 475 19.68 20.07 -8.13
CA LEU A 475 18.63 19.27 -7.49
C LEU A 475 18.97 17.80 -7.60
N TYR A 476 18.70 17.01 -6.57
CA TYR A 476 18.73 15.55 -6.69
C TYR A 476 17.65 14.87 -5.85
N GLU A 477 17.22 13.70 -6.31
CA GLU A 477 16.24 12.86 -5.61
C GLU A 477 16.64 11.39 -5.67
N VAL A 478 16.17 10.63 -4.67
CA VAL A 478 16.27 9.17 -4.65
C VAL A 478 14.86 8.62 -4.52
N SER A 479 14.37 8.00 -5.59
CA SER A 479 13.05 7.38 -5.64
C SER A 479 13.17 5.88 -5.41
N PHE A 480 12.47 5.36 -4.41
CA PHE A 480 12.23 3.92 -4.25
C PHE A 480 10.73 3.69 -4.14
N PHE A 481 10.14 3.02 -5.12
CA PHE A 481 8.70 2.76 -5.14
C PHE A 481 8.32 1.75 -4.05
N GLY A 482 7.37 2.11 -3.18
CA GLY A 482 6.82 1.25 -2.12
C GLY A 482 7.68 1.03 -0.86
N LYS A 483 8.68 1.87 -0.55
CA LYS A 483 9.68 1.64 0.52
C LYS A 483 9.35 2.30 1.88
N LYS A 484 9.18 1.47 2.91
CA LYS A 484 8.67 1.77 4.28
C LYS A 484 9.09 3.08 4.95
N ASN A 485 10.39 3.39 4.91
CA ASN A 485 11.03 4.39 5.77
C ASN A 485 11.52 5.60 4.98
N GLN A 486 10.94 5.83 3.80
CA GLN A 486 11.36 6.88 2.88
C GLN A 486 10.16 7.77 2.54
N HIS A 487 10.38 9.07 2.58
CA HIS A 487 9.41 10.09 2.21
C HIS A 487 10.00 10.86 1.02
N SER A 488 9.23 11.01 -0.04
CA SER A 488 9.67 11.62 -1.30
C SER A 488 10.06 13.08 -1.08
N HIS A 489 11.30 13.41 -1.40
CA HIS A 489 11.80 14.77 -1.39
C HIS A 489 12.90 14.96 -2.44
N MET A 490 12.93 16.14 -3.04
CA MET A 490 14.05 16.63 -3.84
C MET A 490 14.93 17.49 -2.94
N GLN A 491 16.24 17.20 -2.88
CA GLN A 491 17.23 18.04 -2.21
C GLN A 491 17.65 19.14 -3.19
N VAL A 492 17.74 20.38 -2.72
CA VAL A 492 18.08 21.58 -3.51
C VAL A 492 19.32 22.22 -2.89
N VAL A 493 20.47 22.10 -3.54
CA VAL A 493 21.75 22.62 -3.02
C VAL A 493 22.18 23.83 -3.87
N PRO A 494 22.42 25.01 -3.29
CA PRO A 494 23.01 26.13 -4.01
C PRO A 494 24.47 25.81 -4.35
N VAL A 495 24.89 26.16 -5.55
CA VAL A 495 26.28 26.03 -6.02
C VAL A 495 26.70 27.38 -6.60
N PRO A 496 27.88 27.93 -6.27
CA PRO A 496 28.34 29.22 -6.81
C PRO A 496 28.33 29.26 -8.35
N LEU A 497 27.98 30.41 -8.95
CA LEU A 497 27.85 30.54 -10.42
C LEU A 497 29.16 30.42 -11.22
N ASP A 498 30.31 30.46 -10.56
CA ASP A 498 31.63 30.22 -11.18
C ASP A 498 31.91 28.73 -11.44
N HIS A 499 31.10 27.82 -10.88
CA HIS A 499 31.17 26.39 -11.18
C HIS A 499 30.45 26.09 -12.49
N ASP A 500 31.23 25.82 -13.53
CA ASP A 500 30.76 25.35 -14.84
C ASP A 500 29.85 24.11 -14.72
N PRO A 501 28.57 24.17 -15.15
CA PRO A 501 27.65 23.03 -15.11
C PRO A 501 28.19 21.75 -15.75
N ASN A 502 29.07 21.84 -16.74
CA ASN A 502 29.70 20.67 -17.36
C ASN A 502 30.63 19.95 -16.38
N LYS A 503 31.46 20.70 -15.65
CA LYS A 503 32.35 20.13 -14.62
C LYS A 503 31.57 19.54 -13.45
N ILE A 504 30.46 20.16 -13.06
CA ILE A 504 29.55 19.60 -12.06
C ILE A 504 29.05 18.22 -12.54
N ARG A 505 28.61 18.13 -13.80
CA ARG A 505 28.14 16.88 -14.41
C ARG A 505 29.24 15.82 -14.50
N GLU A 506 30.44 16.20 -14.94
CA GLU A 506 31.62 15.31 -15.00
C GLU A 506 31.94 14.72 -13.62
N VAL A 507 31.94 15.53 -12.56
CA VAL A 507 32.15 15.05 -11.18
C VAL A 507 31.05 14.09 -10.72
N PHE A 508 29.79 14.30 -11.14
CA PHE A 508 28.73 13.31 -10.87
C PHE A 508 28.96 11.98 -11.58
N VAL A 509 29.41 12.00 -12.84
CA VAL A 509 29.74 10.79 -13.61
C VAL A 509 30.95 10.06 -13.01
N GLU A 510 32.04 10.77 -12.71
CA GLU A 510 33.25 10.21 -12.08
C GLU A 510 32.93 9.53 -10.74
N GLU A 511 32.17 10.21 -9.85
CA GLU A 511 31.77 9.64 -8.56
C GLU A 511 30.80 8.45 -8.70
N ALA A 512 30.00 8.40 -9.77
CA ALA A 512 29.15 7.26 -10.07
C ALA A 512 29.97 6.06 -10.56
N GLU A 513 30.88 6.27 -11.51
CA GLU A 513 31.78 5.23 -12.05
C GLU A 513 32.65 4.61 -10.95
N ASN A 514 33.20 5.43 -10.05
CA ASN A 514 33.96 4.99 -8.87
C ASN A 514 33.15 4.07 -7.93
N LEU A 515 31.82 4.12 -7.98
CA LEU A 515 30.90 3.28 -7.21
C LEU A 515 30.23 2.18 -8.05
N ASN A 516 30.65 1.98 -9.31
CA ASN A 516 30.02 1.10 -10.30
C ASN A 516 28.53 1.43 -10.57
N LEU A 517 28.17 2.71 -10.44
CA LEU A 517 26.86 3.26 -10.78
C LEU A 517 26.93 3.82 -12.22
N ASN A 518 25.86 3.62 -12.99
CA ASN A 518 25.76 4.11 -14.36
C ASN A 518 24.79 5.32 -14.42
N LEU A 519 25.32 6.53 -14.55
CA LEU A 519 24.54 7.76 -14.75
C LEU A 519 24.44 8.10 -16.23
N LEU A 520 23.22 8.08 -16.76
CA LEU A 520 22.93 8.37 -18.17
C LEU A 520 22.13 9.66 -18.33
N PRO A 521 22.34 10.44 -19.41
CA PRO A 521 21.47 11.57 -19.75
C PRO A 521 20.02 11.12 -19.96
N ILE A 522 19.07 11.87 -19.38
CA ILE A 522 17.66 11.68 -19.70
C ILE A 522 17.40 12.25 -21.09
N SER A 523 17.12 11.39 -22.08
CA SER A 523 16.67 11.87 -23.39
C SER A 523 15.19 12.25 -23.33
N SER A 524 14.78 13.18 -24.20
CA SER A 524 13.38 13.52 -24.42
C SER A 524 12.55 12.37 -25.04
N THR A 525 13.18 11.26 -25.42
CA THR A 525 12.53 10.10 -26.04
C THR A 525 12.25 8.95 -25.07
N THR A 526 12.89 8.91 -23.89
CA THR A 526 12.62 7.90 -22.85
C THR A 526 11.56 8.39 -21.87
N SER A 527 10.29 8.30 -22.26
CA SER A 527 9.13 8.78 -21.49
C SER A 527 8.90 8.09 -20.12
N SER A 528 9.51 6.92 -19.91
CA SER A 528 9.29 6.07 -18.72
C SER A 528 10.53 6.04 -17.82
N LEU A 529 10.44 6.66 -16.63
CA LEU A 529 11.46 6.53 -15.58
C LEU A 529 11.48 5.09 -15.03
N PRO A 530 12.65 4.57 -14.59
CA PRO A 530 12.75 3.29 -13.88
C PRO A 530 11.91 3.22 -12.60
N VAL A 531 11.65 2.02 -12.08
CA VAL A 531 10.89 1.84 -10.83
C VAL A 531 11.60 2.49 -9.63
N ASN A 532 12.89 2.22 -9.47
CA ASN A 532 13.75 2.86 -8.48
C ASN A 532 14.88 3.59 -9.21
N TYR A 533 15.19 4.82 -8.81
CA TYR A 533 16.22 5.61 -9.46
C TYR A 533 16.84 6.66 -8.55
N PHE A 534 18.06 7.04 -8.88
CA PHE A 534 18.64 8.33 -8.50
C PHE A 534 18.60 9.25 -9.70
N LYS A 535 18.19 10.50 -9.50
CA LYS A 535 18.14 11.54 -10.54
C LYS A 535 18.76 12.83 -10.02
N VAL A 536 19.51 13.50 -10.88
CA VAL A 536 20.11 14.82 -10.61
C VAL A 536 19.80 15.77 -11.76
N ASP A 537 19.35 16.98 -11.43
CA ASP A 537 19.01 18.08 -12.34
C ASP A 537 20.00 19.23 -12.16
N PHE A 538 20.53 19.75 -13.27
CA PHE A 538 21.55 20.80 -13.29
C PHE A 538 20.96 22.18 -13.64
N SER A 539 21.72 23.24 -13.35
CA SER A 539 21.28 24.63 -13.57
C SER A 539 20.99 24.99 -15.03
N ASP A 540 21.57 24.26 -15.99
CA ASP A 540 21.34 24.40 -17.43
C ASP A 540 20.06 23.70 -17.93
N GLY A 541 19.34 22.97 -17.05
CA GLY A 541 18.13 22.22 -17.39
C GLY A 541 18.38 20.80 -17.89
N THR A 542 19.62 20.34 -17.91
CA THR A 542 19.94 18.92 -18.17
C THR A 542 19.74 18.05 -16.93
N SER A 543 19.58 16.74 -17.13
CA SER A 543 19.47 15.76 -16.04
C SER A 543 20.27 14.48 -16.34
N LEU A 544 20.81 13.86 -15.29
CA LEU A 544 21.31 12.48 -15.31
C LEU A 544 20.41 11.57 -14.46
N ILE A 545 20.32 10.29 -14.84
CA ILE A 545 19.57 9.26 -14.12
C ILE A 545 20.36 7.95 -14.00
N HIS A 546 20.19 7.27 -12.87
CA HIS A 546 20.68 5.92 -12.64
C HIS A 546 19.51 5.02 -12.21
N GLU A 547 19.28 3.89 -12.89
CA GLU A 547 18.33 2.86 -12.42
C GLU A 547 18.92 2.11 -11.23
N ILE A 548 18.26 2.20 -10.07
CA ILE A 548 18.70 1.50 -8.86
C ILE A 548 18.16 0.06 -8.89
N ASN A 549 19.06 -0.92 -8.96
CA ASN A 549 18.68 -2.33 -8.80
C ASN A 549 18.02 -2.55 -7.41
N PRO A 550 16.78 -3.11 -7.33
CA PRO A 550 16.09 -3.39 -6.07
C PRO A 550 16.86 -4.26 -5.07
N GLU A 551 17.78 -5.10 -5.55
CA GLU A 551 18.60 -6.02 -4.72
C GLU A 551 19.92 -5.39 -4.25
N ALA A 552 20.35 -4.30 -4.90
CA ALA A 552 21.59 -3.60 -4.56
C ALA A 552 21.39 -2.60 -3.42
N GLN A 553 22.42 -2.44 -2.58
CA GLN A 553 22.46 -1.31 -1.65
C GLN A 553 22.88 -0.04 -2.40
N PHE A 554 21.97 0.92 -2.51
CA PHE A 554 22.28 2.26 -3.01
C PHE A 554 22.41 3.26 -1.85
N ASP A 555 23.47 4.05 -1.86
CA ASP A 555 23.71 5.07 -0.85
C ASP A 555 22.85 6.32 -1.11
N VAL A 556 21.82 6.50 -0.28
CA VAL A 556 20.94 7.68 -0.32
C VAL A 556 21.66 9.01 -0.01
N GLN A 557 22.93 8.98 0.42
CA GLN A 557 23.78 10.17 0.57
C GLN A 557 24.65 10.47 -0.66
N PHE A 558 24.57 9.68 -1.75
CA PHE A 558 25.38 9.86 -2.96
C PHE A 558 25.43 11.32 -3.44
N GLY A 559 24.28 11.94 -3.74
CA GLY A 559 24.22 13.34 -4.18
C GLY A 559 24.85 14.34 -3.19
N ARG A 560 24.71 14.11 -1.87
CA ARG A 560 25.37 14.92 -0.84
C ARG A 560 26.89 14.72 -0.84
N LYS A 561 27.36 13.49 -1.00
CA LYS A 561 28.80 13.15 -1.07
C LYS A 561 29.47 13.80 -2.27
N THR A 562 28.87 13.67 -3.45
CA THR A 562 29.37 14.29 -4.69
C THR A 562 29.46 15.81 -4.55
N LEU A 563 28.41 16.46 -4.06
CA LEU A 563 28.41 17.92 -3.85
C LEU A 563 29.35 18.37 -2.72
N SER A 564 29.52 17.54 -1.69
CA SER A 564 30.51 17.76 -0.62
C SER A 564 31.95 17.69 -1.15
N LYS A 565 32.28 16.75 -2.05
CA LYS A 565 33.58 16.70 -2.75
C LYS A 565 33.77 17.94 -3.64
N LEU A 566 32.77 18.25 -4.47
CA LEU A 566 32.78 19.38 -5.41
C LEU A 566 33.04 20.72 -4.72
N LEU A 567 32.32 21.01 -3.62
CA LEU A 567 32.40 22.28 -2.89
C LEU A 567 33.56 22.34 -1.88
N GLY A 568 34.42 21.30 -1.79
CA GLY A 568 35.50 21.23 -0.81
C GLY A 568 35.03 21.01 0.65
N LEU A 569 33.77 20.64 0.85
CA LEU A 569 33.11 20.48 2.16
C LEU A 569 33.15 19.04 2.67
N SER A 570 34.27 18.33 2.51
CA SER A 570 34.40 16.89 2.76
C SER A 570 34.14 16.47 4.22
N ASN A 571 34.35 17.38 5.17
CA ASN A 571 33.99 17.21 6.58
C ASN A 571 32.48 17.27 6.87
N ARG A 572 31.65 17.65 5.89
CA ARG A 572 30.18 17.82 6.04
C ARG A 572 29.36 16.74 5.33
N ILE A 573 29.97 15.62 4.95
CA ILE A 573 29.29 14.46 4.35
C ILE A 573 28.18 13.93 5.26
N ASN A 574 28.45 13.74 6.55
CA ASN A 574 27.45 13.25 7.50
C ASN A 574 26.56 14.40 7.99
N TRP A 575 25.31 14.45 7.51
CA TRP A 575 24.35 15.49 7.93
C TRP A 575 24.10 15.51 9.45
N ARG A 576 24.27 14.39 10.16
CA ARG A 576 24.09 14.31 11.62
C ARG A 576 25.15 15.07 12.40
N GLU A 577 26.36 15.19 11.84
CA GLU A 577 27.45 15.99 12.40
C GLU A 577 27.32 17.48 12.04
N CYS A 578 26.43 17.80 11.09
CA CYS A 578 26.18 19.16 10.61
C CYS A 578 24.97 19.83 11.29
N THR A 579 24.29 19.18 12.24
CA THR A 579 23.08 19.71 12.89
C THR A 579 23.41 20.85 13.84
N LEU A 580 22.59 21.91 13.83
CA LEU A 580 22.76 23.06 14.71
C LEU A 580 21.77 23.01 15.89
N PRO A 581 22.04 23.75 16.98
CA PRO A 581 21.04 24.08 17.99
C PRO A 581 19.78 24.71 17.37
N GLU A 582 18.62 24.41 17.94
CA GLU A 582 17.31 24.84 17.43
C GLU A 582 17.20 26.36 17.20
N GLU A 583 17.80 27.17 18.07
CA GLU A 583 17.79 28.65 17.93
C GLU A 583 18.59 29.15 16.71
N LEU A 584 19.65 28.45 16.32
CA LEU A 584 20.40 28.75 15.09
C LEU A 584 19.64 28.24 13.86
N GLU A 585 19.04 27.04 13.93
CA GLU A 585 18.16 26.53 12.88
C GLU A 585 16.96 27.47 12.62
N LYS A 586 16.35 28.04 13.67
CA LYS A 586 15.30 29.06 13.56
C LYS A 586 15.80 30.34 12.90
N LYS A 587 16.99 30.82 13.29
CA LYS A 587 17.60 32.02 12.71
C LYS A 587 17.87 31.84 11.21
N ASP A 588 18.42 30.68 10.82
CA ASP A 588 18.69 30.36 9.42
C ASP A 588 17.39 30.24 8.61
N ALA A 589 16.36 29.58 9.16
CA ALA A 589 15.05 29.49 8.54
C ALA A 589 14.37 30.85 8.38
N GLU A 590 14.50 31.75 9.35
CA GLU A 590 13.93 33.11 9.27
C GLU A 590 14.70 33.98 8.27
N ASN A 591 16.03 33.94 8.26
CA ASN A 591 16.87 34.62 7.25
C ASN A 591 16.49 34.17 5.83
N PHE A 592 16.34 32.87 5.60
CA PHE A 592 15.89 32.33 4.32
C PHE A 592 14.46 32.78 3.99
N ARG A 593 13.52 32.67 4.94
CA ARG A 593 12.10 33.03 4.74
C ARG A 593 11.94 34.50 4.36
N GLN A 594 12.63 35.41 5.04
CA GLN A 594 12.58 36.84 4.72
C GLN A 594 13.14 37.15 3.32
N ALA A 595 14.28 36.55 2.96
CA ALA A 595 14.91 36.76 1.67
C ALA A 595 14.17 36.08 0.50
N PHE A 596 13.55 34.91 0.74
CA PHE A 596 12.77 34.16 -0.24
C PHE A 596 11.34 34.67 -0.43
N SER A 597 10.78 35.40 0.54
CA SER A 597 9.40 35.90 0.52
C SER A 597 8.97 36.58 -0.81
N PRO A 598 9.79 37.43 -1.48
CA PRO A 598 9.44 38.02 -2.77
C PRO A 598 9.38 37.02 -3.94
N TYR A 599 10.01 35.85 -3.80
CA TYR A 599 10.08 34.80 -4.82
C TYR A 599 9.07 33.67 -4.58
N ASP A 600 8.54 33.55 -3.37
CA ASP A 600 7.68 32.44 -2.93
C ASP A 600 6.42 32.33 -3.82
N PRO A 601 6.19 31.18 -4.49
CA PRO A 601 5.05 30.99 -5.37
C PRO A 601 3.73 30.72 -4.61
N MET A 602 3.77 30.55 -3.28
CA MET A 602 2.57 30.38 -2.44
C MET A 602 2.17 31.66 -1.70
N ASN A 603 3.00 32.71 -1.76
CA ASN A 603 2.66 34.02 -1.20
C ASN A 603 1.59 34.72 -2.06
N GLN A 604 0.47 35.08 -1.44
CA GLN A 604 -0.71 35.68 -2.11
C GLN A 604 -0.42 37.03 -2.80
N ASN A 605 0.70 37.69 -2.48
CA ASN A 605 1.12 38.94 -3.12
C ASN A 605 1.79 38.74 -4.49
N ASN A 606 2.03 37.50 -4.91
CA ASN A 606 2.74 37.13 -6.15
C ASN A 606 1.83 36.45 -7.20
N SER A 607 0.50 36.54 -7.06
CA SER A 607 -0.50 35.94 -7.96
C SER A 607 -1.10 36.96 -8.94
#